data_AF-A0A972NFM5-F1
#
_entry.id   AF-A0A972NFM5-F1
#
_cell.length_a   1.000
_cell.length_b   1.000
_cell.length_c   1.000
_cell.angle_alpha   90.00
_cell.angle_beta   90.00
_cell.angle_gamma   90.00
#
_symmetry.space_group_name_H-M   'P 1'
#
loop_
_entity.id
_entity.type
_entity.pdbx_description
1 polymer ?
#
loop_
_entity_poly.entity_id
_entity_poly.type
_entity_poly.pdbx_seq_one_letter_code
_entity_poly.pdbx_strand_id
1 'polypeptide(L)'
;LIRAREFLMKDAYSFDADYEGAEKAYDLMGETYERIFDRIGLKYLRVLADTGQIGGKKSEEFVALTPYGEAKVAHCEKCGYAANAEIVPLKKPEPENEEEKPLQKVHTPDVRTIEELAKFLKVEPRKILKSLLYIVNGEPVLVLIRGDREVDENKLEKLFGTDNFRLATDEEIKEILGTERGFVGPINLPEGKIKRIIWDNSLYGVKNLVVAANEPHYHFVNANPGRDFEYGEFFDVAEVKEGDPCPECGAPLKISKGLEVGHIFLLGTRYSEPMQAYFVDRDGKEKPIVMGCYGIGVSRLMSAIVEQSHDEHGIIWPVGVAPFELEILPLNVTDETQKEVAEKLYKEALKRGIDAIIDDRDERAGFKFKDADLVGIPYRIVVGRKAKDGVVEVQVRKTGEKFDVPIDEALDKFEELKRKELENR
;
A
#
# COMPACT_ATOMS: atom_id res chain seq x y z
N LEU A 1 4.73 -15.57 -2.94
CA LEU A 1 4.72 -14.90 -4.27
C LEU A 1 4.68 -13.37 -4.17
N ILE A 2 4.65 -12.79 -2.96
CA ILE A 2 4.55 -11.34 -2.73
C ILE A 2 5.70 -10.56 -3.40
N ARG A 3 6.95 -11.00 -3.20
CA ARG A 3 8.16 -10.36 -3.73
C ARG A 3 9.15 -11.40 -4.23
N ALA A 4 8.88 -11.93 -5.41
CA ALA A 4 9.72 -12.93 -6.07
C ALA A 4 10.66 -12.27 -7.09
N ARG A 5 11.78 -12.92 -7.40
CA ARG A 5 12.70 -12.48 -8.48
C ARG A 5 12.21 -12.88 -9.87
N GLU A 6 11.47 -13.97 -9.95
CA GLU A 6 10.77 -14.43 -11.15
C GLU A 6 9.28 -14.46 -10.82
N PHE A 7 8.46 -13.80 -11.64
CA PHE A 7 7.03 -13.63 -11.39
C PHE A 7 6.28 -13.43 -12.71
N LEU A 8 4.97 -13.69 -12.67
CA LEU A 8 4.09 -13.42 -13.81
C LEU A 8 3.52 -12.02 -13.68
N MET A 9 3.62 -11.25 -14.75
CA MET A 9 3.05 -9.93 -14.89
C MET A 9 2.23 -9.88 -16.17
N LYS A 10 1.05 -9.29 -16.09
CA LYS A 10 0.35 -8.81 -17.28
C LYS A 10 0.76 -7.37 -17.45
N ASP A 11 1.48 -7.06 -18.51
CA ASP A 11 1.80 -5.71 -18.94
C ASP A 11 1.08 -5.39 -20.25
N ALA A 12 0.62 -4.15 -20.38
CA ALA A 12 0.06 -3.63 -21.61
C ALA A 12 0.57 -2.21 -21.84
N TYR A 13 0.60 -1.82 -23.11
CA TYR A 13 1.06 -0.51 -23.54
C TYR A 13 0.05 0.05 -24.54
N SER A 14 -0.37 1.29 -24.34
CA SER A 14 -1.15 2.05 -25.33
C SER A 14 -0.26 3.03 -26.09
N PHE A 15 -0.65 3.33 -27.32
CA PHE A 15 0.06 4.20 -28.23
C PHE A 15 -0.95 5.14 -28.88
N ASP A 16 -0.90 6.40 -28.50
CA ASP A 16 -1.91 7.40 -28.81
C ASP A 16 -1.29 8.58 -29.57
N ALA A 17 -2.11 9.21 -30.42
CA ALA A 17 -1.68 10.34 -31.25
C ALA A 17 -1.51 11.64 -30.44
N ASP A 18 -2.20 11.75 -29.32
CA ASP A 18 -2.22 12.91 -28.43
C ASP A 18 -2.53 12.49 -26.99
N TYR A 19 -2.43 13.46 -26.07
CA TYR A 19 -2.70 13.23 -24.65
C TYR A 19 -4.18 12.93 -24.36
N GLU A 20 -5.12 13.43 -25.18
CA GLU A 20 -6.54 13.17 -24.97
C GLU A 20 -6.87 11.69 -25.23
N GLY A 21 -6.28 11.11 -26.28
CA GLY A 21 -6.36 9.67 -26.54
C GLY A 21 -5.74 8.85 -25.41
N ALA A 22 -4.53 9.24 -24.97
CA ALA A 22 -3.82 8.55 -23.92
C ALA A 22 -4.54 8.59 -22.56
N GLU A 23 -5.19 9.71 -22.22
CA GLU A 23 -6.02 9.83 -21.01
C GLU A 23 -7.26 8.91 -21.10
N LYS A 24 -7.93 8.83 -22.25
CA LYS A 24 -9.04 7.89 -22.45
C LYS A 24 -8.60 6.43 -22.30
N ALA A 25 -7.45 6.07 -22.86
CA ALA A 25 -6.87 4.73 -22.69
C ALA A 25 -6.50 4.44 -21.23
N TYR A 26 -5.95 5.43 -20.53
CA TYR A 26 -5.63 5.36 -19.11
C TYR A 26 -6.87 5.10 -18.24
N ASP A 27 -7.93 5.88 -18.42
CA ASP A 27 -9.17 5.72 -17.66
C ASP A 27 -9.85 4.39 -17.96
N LEU A 28 -9.89 3.97 -19.23
CA LEU A 28 -10.42 2.67 -19.65
C LEU A 28 -9.67 1.51 -18.99
N MET A 29 -8.34 1.61 -18.89
CA MET A 29 -7.52 0.61 -18.21
C MET A 29 -7.75 0.60 -16.71
N GLY A 30 -7.96 1.76 -16.10
CA GLY A 30 -8.41 1.87 -14.70
C GLY A 30 -9.72 1.11 -14.45
N GLU A 31 -10.78 1.40 -15.20
CA GLU A 31 -12.06 0.68 -15.10
C GLU A 31 -11.93 -0.83 -15.39
N THR A 32 -11.06 -1.19 -16.33
CA THR A 32 -10.82 -2.59 -16.68
C THR A 32 -10.17 -3.33 -15.51
N TYR A 33 -9.24 -2.70 -14.79
CA TYR A 33 -8.58 -3.27 -13.62
C TYR A 33 -9.55 -3.41 -12.46
N GLU A 34 -10.40 -2.41 -12.23
CA GLU A 34 -11.49 -2.48 -11.25
C GLU A 34 -12.37 -3.72 -11.52
N ARG A 35 -12.88 -3.88 -12.75
CA ARG A 35 -13.68 -5.05 -13.14
C ARG A 35 -12.93 -6.37 -12.95
N ILE A 36 -11.62 -6.42 -13.21
CA ILE A 36 -10.80 -7.63 -12.97
C ILE A 36 -10.76 -7.95 -11.48
N PHE A 37 -10.43 -6.97 -10.64
CA PHE A 37 -10.29 -7.17 -9.20
C PHE A 37 -11.63 -7.49 -8.51
N ASP A 38 -12.72 -6.86 -8.94
CA ASP A 38 -14.07 -7.18 -8.48
C ASP A 38 -14.45 -8.63 -8.82
N ARG A 39 -14.19 -9.06 -10.07
CA ARG A 39 -14.48 -10.44 -10.53
C ARG A 39 -13.73 -11.50 -9.74
N ILE A 40 -12.46 -11.24 -9.39
CA ILE A 40 -11.66 -12.15 -8.56
C ILE A 40 -11.96 -11.99 -7.06
N GLY A 41 -12.88 -11.11 -6.66
CA GLY A 41 -13.31 -10.93 -5.27
C GLY A 41 -12.27 -10.28 -4.36
N LEU A 42 -11.37 -9.48 -4.93
CA LEU A 42 -10.32 -8.78 -4.18
C LEU A 42 -10.84 -7.46 -3.63
N LYS A 43 -10.54 -7.14 -2.37
CA LYS A 43 -10.76 -5.80 -1.81
C LYS A 43 -9.54 -4.94 -2.07
N TYR A 44 -9.71 -3.84 -2.78
CA TYR A 44 -8.61 -2.95 -3.16
C TYR A 44 -9.00 -1.48 -3.00
N LEU A 45 -7.98 -0.62 -2.99
CA LEU A 45 -8.10 0.81 -3.20
C LEU A 45 -7.37 1.17 -4.49
N ARG A 46 -7.98 2.01 -5.32
CA ARG A 46 -7.29 2.73 -6.39
C ARG A 46 -6.72 4.00 -5.79
N VAL A 47 -5.40 4.13 -5.79
CA VAL A 47 -4.68 5.17 -5.05
C VAL A 47 -3.82 5.96 -6.01
N LEU A 48 -3.81 7.29 -5.87
CA LEU A 48 -2.85 8.14 -6.57
C LEU A 48 -1.42 7.73 -6.16
N ALA A 49 -0.50 7.67 -7.11
CA ALA A 49 0.87 7.23 -6.87
C ALA A 49 1.89 8.20 -7.46
N ASP A 50 3.16 8.01 -7.09
CA ASP A 50 4.24 8.72 -7.74
C ASP A 50 4.54 8.12 -9.11
N THR A 51 4.99 8.95 -10.05
CA THR A 51 5.41 8.44 -11.37
C THR A 51 6.77 7.73 -11.30
N GLY A 52 7.58 8.02 -10.27
CA GLY A 52 8.81 7.31 -9.95
C GLY A 52 9.80 7.21 -11.12
N GLN A 53 10.57 6.12 -11.13
CA GLN A 53 11.58 5.84 -12.17
C GLN A 53 10.97 5.48 -13.54
N ILE A 54 9.74 4.96 -13.57
CA ILE A 54 9.00 4.73 -14.82
C ILE A 54 8.68 6.08 -15.48
N GLY A 55 8.40 7.09 -14.65
CA GLY A 55 8.06 8.45 -15.02
C GLY A 55 6.71 8.59 -15.72
N GLY A 56 6.45 9.78 -16.22
CA GLY A 56 5.18 10.13 -16.84
C GLY A 56 4.55 11.35 -16.20
N LYS A 57 3.24 11.53 -16.44
CA LYS A 57 2.46 12.66 -15.91
C LYS A 57 1.51 12.28 -14.78
N LYS A 58 1.00 11.05 -14.81
CA LYS A 58 -0.01 10.56 -13.87
C LYS A 58 0.22 9.07 -13.64
N SER A 59 0.08 8.62 -12.41
CA SER A 59 0.07 7.20 -12.06
C SER A 59 -0.92 6.91 -10.93
N GLU A 60 -1.50 5.72 -11.00
CA GLU A 60 -2.41 5.20 -9.98
C GLU A 60 -2.06 3.73 -9.73
N GLU A 61 -1.98 3.38 -8.45
CA GLU A 61 -1.77 2.02 -7.97
C GLU A 61 -3.12 1.40 -7.56
N PHE A 62 -3.21 0.09 -7.69
CA PHE A 62 -4.28 -0.72 -7.13
C PHE A 62 -3.71 -1.51 -5.98
N VAL A 63 -4.15 -1.18 -4.77
CA VAL A 63 -3.56 -1.70 -3.53
C VAL A 63 -4.57 -2.59 -2.82
N ALA A 64 -4.25 -3.88 -2.70
CA ALA A 64 -4.98 -4.83 -1.89
C ALA A 64 -4.63 -4.62 -0.41
N LEU A 65 -5.60 -4.23 0.42
CA LEU A 65 -5.35 -3.94 1.83
C LEU A 65 -4.94 -5.22 2.58
N THR A 66 -3.82 -5.16 3.28
CA THR A 66 -3.30 -6.22 4.15
C THR A 66 -2.21 -5.67 5.09
N PRO A 67 -2.12 -6.12 6.35
CA PRO A 67 -1.07 -5.70 7.27
C PRO A 67 0.35 -6.08 6.80
N TYR A 68 0.48 -7.06 5.91
CA TYR A 68 1.77 -7.54 5.37
C TYR A 68 2.22 -6.80 4.10
N GLY A 69 1.44 -5.80 3.68
CA GLY A 69 1.78 -4.94 2.55
C GLY A 69 2.96 -4.01 2.83
N GLU A 70 3.75 -3.72 1.78
CA GLU A 70 4.85 -2.76 1.84
C GLU A 70 4.36 -1.32 1.59
N ALA A 71 3.29 -1.14 0.80
CA ALA A 71 2.76 0.18 0.48
C ALA A 71 1.97 0.75 1.67
N LYS A 72 2.27 2.00 2.04
CA LYS A 72 1.46 2.81 2.96
C LYS A 72 0.46 3.61 2.14
N VAL A 73 -0.84 3.43 2.38
CA VAL A 73 -1.92 4.16 1.71
C VAL A 73 -2.59 5.08 2.70
N ALA A 74 -2.70 6.36 2.34
CA ALA A 74 -3.55 7.32 3.03
C ALA A 74 -4.90 7.40 2.32
N HIS A 75 -6.00 7.22 3.04
CA HIS A 75 -7.35 7.30 2.48
C HIS A 75 -8.34 8.06 3.37
N CYS A 76 -9.34 8.67 2.75
CA CYS A 76 -10.38 9.45 3.42
C CYS A 76 -11.74 8.77 3.28
N GLU A 77 -12.30 8.32 4.41
CA GLU A 77 -13.63 7.68 4.44
C GLU A 77 -14.78 8.63 4.10
N LYS A 78 -14.54 9.95 4.14
CA LYS A 78 -15.58 10.97 3.86
C LYS A 78 -15.74 11.27 2.37
N CYS A 79 -14.64 11.41 1.62
CA CYS A 79 -14.69 11.84 0.22
C CYS A 79 -14.12 10.80 -0.78
N GLY A 80 -13.53 9.70 -0.29
CA GLY A 80 -12.96 8.67 -1.16
C GLY A 80 -11.55 8.95 -1.65
N TYR A 81 -10.92 10.08 -1.26
CA TYR A 81 -9.52 10.36 -1.56
C TYR A 81 -8.64 9.17 -1.12
N ALA A 82 -7.77 8.69 -1.99
CA ALA A 82 -6.78 7.69 -1.64
C ALA A 82 -5.48 7.93 -2.42
N ALA A 83 -4.36 7.86 -1.74
CA ALA A 83 -3.04 8.05 -2.33
C ALA A 83 -1.99 7.22 -1.59
N ASN A 84 -0.91 6.88 -2.27
CA ASN A 84 0.32 6.45 -1.62
C ASN A 84 0.75 7.56 -0.64
N ALA A 85 1.05 7.19 0.60
CA ALA A 85 1.39 8.10 1.69
C ALA A 85 2.52 9.07 1.30
N GLU A 86 3.45 8.62 0.45
CA GLU A 86 4.64 9.35 -0.02
C GLU A 86 4.31 10.58 -0.87
N ILE A 87 3.11 10.63 -1.45
CA ILE A 87 2.68 11.74 -2.33
C ILE A 87 1.60 12.63 -1.70
N VAL A 88 1.16 12.34 -0.47
CA VAL A 88 0.11 13.14 0.17
C VAL A 88 0.66 14.51 0.55
N PRO A 89 0.07 15.61 0.02
CA PRO A 89 0.56 16.93 0.32
C PRO A 89 0.11 17.40 1.71
N LEU A 90 1.06 17.85 2.52
CA LEU A 90 0.82 18.47 3.81
C LEU A 90 0.97 19.99 3.69
N LYS A 91 -0.16 20.69 3.76
CA LYS A 91 -0.21 22.16 3.67
C LYS A 91 0.32 22.79 4.96
N LYS A 92 0.77 24.05 4.85
CA LYS A 92 1.08 24.88 6.01
C LYS A 92 -0.15 24.99 6.93
N PRO A 93 0.01 24.78 8.24
CA PRO A 93 -1.06 25.03 9.20
C PRO A 93 -1.32 26.52 9.36
N GLU A 94 -2.42 26.86 10.03
CA GLU A 94 -2.66 28.22 10.51
C GLU A 94 -1.64 28.60 11.60
N PRO A 95 -1.13 29.85 11.62
CA PRO A 95 -0.20 30.29 12.65
C PRO A 95 -0.76 30.20 14.06
N GLU A 96 0.09 29.87 15.04
CA GLU A 96 -0.32 29.76 16.43
C GLU A 96 -0.62 31.13 17.04
N ASN A 97 -1.74 31.22 17.75
CA ASN A 97 -2.10 32.38 18.54
C ASN A 97 -1.57 32.26 19.98
N GLU A 98 -0.25 32.19 20.12
CA GLU A 98 0.46 32.21 21.42
C GLU A 98 1.27 33.51 21.54
N GLU A 99 1.45 34.01 22.76
CA GLU A 99 2.39 35.09 23.04
C GLU A 99 3.83 34.56 23.06
N GLU A 100 4.75 35.31 22.48
CA GLU A 100 6.17 34.95 22.53
C GLU A 100 6.73 35.12 23.95
N LYS A 101 7.45 34.10 24.41
CA LYS A 101 8.12 34.09 25.72
C LYS A 101 9.62 34.36 25.56
N PRO A 102 10.30 34.85 26.60
CA PRO A 102 11.75 35.04 26.56
C PRO A 102 12.50 33.73 26.33
N LEU A 103 13.51 33.76 25.46
CA LEU A 103 14.43 32.65 25.20
C LEU A 103 15.16 32.26 26.50
N GLN A 104 15.19 30.97 26.82
CA GLN A 104 15.90 30.46 28.00
C GLN A 104 16.72 29.24 27.64
N LYS A 105 17.97 29.19 28.10
CA LYS A 105 18.83 28.00 27.97
C LYS A 105 18.59 27.07 29.14
N VAL A 106 18.35 25.79 28.86
CA VAL A 106 18.03 24.75 29.86
C VAL A 106 19.01 23.60 29.70
N HIS A 107 19.54 23.12 30.83
CA HIS A 107 20.35 21.91 30.88
C HIS A 107 19.45 20.67 30.87
N THR A 108 19.68 19.80 29.89
CA THR A 108 18.92 18.58 29.60
C THR A 108 19.89 17.38 29.50
N PRO A 109 20.52 16.97 30.62
CA PRO A 109 21.45 15.85 30.62
C PRO A 109 20.73 14.53 30.36
N ASP A 110 21.41 13.60 29.68
CA ASP A 110 20.93 12.24 29.42
C ASP A 110 19.59 12.13 28.63
N VAL A 111 19.17 13.21 27.97
CA VAL A 111 18.00 13.23 27.08
C VAL A 111 18.46 13.06 25.64
N ARG A 112 18.00 12.02 24.95
CA ARG A 112 18.43 11.71 23.57
C ARG A 112 17.30 11.65 22.56
N THR A 113 16.07 11.42 23.01
CA THR A 113 14.90 11.34 22.12
C THR A 113 13.94 12.51 22.31
N ILE A 114 13.07 12.73 21.32
CA ILE A 114 12.04 13.77 21.38
C ILE A 114 11.05 13.46 22.51
N GLU A 115 10.71 12.19 22.70
CA GLU A 115 9.79 11.75 23.76
C GLU A 115 10.38 12.00 25.15
N GLU A 116 11.67 11.71 25.35
CA GLU A 116 12.38 11.99 26.60
C GLU A 116 12.44 13.50 26.87
N LEU A 117 12.74 14.30 25.85
CA LEU A 117 12.84 15.75 25.95
C LEU A 117 11.49 16.40 26.25
N ALA A 118 10.43 15.96 25.55
CA ALA A 118 9.05 16.39 25.78
C ALA A 118 8.64 16.12 27.23
N LYS A 119 8.94 14.91 27.73
CA LYS A 119 8.64 14.53 29.11
C LYS A 119 9.46 15.32 30.13
N PHE A 120 10.75 15.53 29.87
CA PHE A 120 11.66 16.27 30.76
C PHE A 120 11.23 17.74 30.91
N LEU A 121 10.94 18.41 29.79
CA LEU A 121 10.54 19.82 29.76
C LEU A 121 9.04 20.04 29.98
N LYS A 122 8.24 18.96 30.05
CA LYS A 122 6.77 18.99 30.17
C LYS A 122 6.12 19.79 29.04
N VAL A 123 6.58 19.57 27.82
CA VAL A 123 6.03 20.13 26.59
C VAL A 123 5.49 19.03 25.68
N GLU A 124 4.63 19.40 24.74
CA GLU A 124 4.22 18.46 23.70
C GLU A 124 5.34 18.28 22.66
N PRO A 125 5.53 17.08 22.09
CA PRO A 125 6.52 16.84 21.04
C PRO A 125 6.42 17.81 19.85
N ARG A 126 5.22 18.32 19.56
CA ARG A 126 5.01 19.33 18.50
C ARG A 126 5.67 20.69 18.76
N LYS A 127 6.06 20.98 20.01
CA LYS A 127 6.81 22.18 20.40
C LYS A 127 8.32 21.99 20.29
N ILE A 128 8.78 20.78 19.97
CA ILE A 128 10.20 20.50 19.78
C ILE A 128 10.51 20.57 18.29
N LEU A 129 11.64 21.17 17.92
CA LEU A 129 12.13 21.21 16.55
C LEU A 129 13.29 20.22 16.42
N LYS A 130 13.15 19.28 15.47
CA LYS A 130 14.20 18.37 15.04
C LYS A 130 15.03 19.04 13.95
N SER A 131 16.34 18.93 14.07
CA SER A 131 17.29 19.35 13.03
C SER A 131 18.03 18.11 12.52
N LEU A 132 17.94 17.87 11.23
CA LEU A 132 18.56 16.72 10.55
C LEU A 132 19.54 17.25 9.51
N LEU A 133 20.81 16.93 9.67
CA LEU A 133 21.83 17.29 8.70
C LEU A 133 21.89 16.22 7.61
N TYR A 134 21.63 16.63 6.37
CA TYR A 134 21.80 15.81 5.17
C TYR A 134 23.02 16.26 4.38
N ILE A 135 23.67 15.32 3.72
CA ILE A 135 24.72 15.58 2.71
C ILE A 135 24.09 15.30 1.35
N VAL A 136 23.92 16.34 0.54
CA VAL A 136 23.28 16.30 -0.79
C VAL A 136 24.33 16.65 -1.83
N ASN A 137 24.69 15.72 -2.72
CA ASN A 137 25.79 15.90 -3.68
C ASN A 137 27.10 16.41 -3.03
N GLY A 138 27.37 15.98 -1.79
CA GLY A 138 28.54 16.42 -1.01
C GLY A 138 28.40 17.76 -0.30
N GLU A 139 27.29 18.49 -0.47
CA GLU A 139 27.03 19.74 0.24
C GLU A 139 26.09 19.52 1.45
N PRO A 140 26.37 20.13 2.61
CA PRO A 140 25.54 20.00 3.81
C PRO A 140 24.27 20.84 3.75
N VAL A 141 23.12 20.20 3.97
CA VAL A 141 21.78 20.79 3.99
C VAL A 141 21.11 20.45 5.32
N LEU A 142 20.61 21.46 6.04
CA LEU A 142 19.92 21.25 7.31
C LEU A 142 18.41 21.24 7.10
N VAL A 143 17.75 20.14 7.46
CA VAL A 143 16.29 19.98 7.40
C VAL A 143 15.71 20.14 8.80
N LEU A 144 14.82 21.11 8.97
CA LEU A 144 14.14 21.41 10.21
C LEU A 144 12.70 20.94 10.14
N ILE A 145 12.27 20.16 11.11
CA ILE A 145 10.92 19.57 11.14
C ILE A 145 10.39 19.52 12.57
N ARG A 146 9.07 19.49 12.73
CA ARG A 146 8.42 19.37 14.04
C ARG A 146 8.74 18.01 14.69
N GLY A 147 8.87 17.99 16.01
CA GLY A 147 9.40 16.85 16.77
C GLY A 147 8.55 15.57 16.66
N ASP A 148 7.24 15.73 16.49
CA ASP A 148 6.27 14.65 16.28
C ASP A 148 6.10 14.23 14.81
N ARG A 149 6.97 14.69 13.90
CA ARG A 149 6.92 14.39 12.46
C ARG A 149 8.20 13.73 12.00
N GLU A 150 8.11 12.80 11.05
CA GLU A 150 9.29 12.22 10.42
C GLU A 150 9.47 12.80 9.01
N VAL A 151 10.71 12.83 8.54
CA VAL A 151 11.02 13.26 7.18
C VAL A 151 10.69 12.14 6.20
N ASP A 152 10.04 12.50 5.11
CA ASP A 152 9.80 11.64 3.96
C ASP A 152 10.93 11.84 2.94
N GLU A 153 11.79 10.82 2.79
CA GLU A 153 12.93 10.88 1.89
C GLU A 153 12.52 10.97 0.41
N ASN A 154 11.33 10.48 0.02
CA ASN A 154 10.82 10.64 -1.34
C ASN A 154 10.50 12.11 -1.65
N LYS A 155 9.98 12.83 -0.65
CA LYS A 155 9.74 14.28 -0.77
C LYS A 155 11.05 15.06 -0.82
N LEU A 156 12.07 14.62 -0.07
CA LEU A 156 13.41 15.20 -0.16
C LEU A 156 14.06 14.96 -1.52
N GLU A 157 13.99 13.74 -2.06
CA GLU A 157 14.53 13.41 -3.38
C GLU A 157 13.95 14.33 -4.46
N LYS A 158 12.62 14.52 -4.46
CA LYS A 158 11.92 15.43 -5.37
C LYS A 158 12.36 16.88 -5.18
N LEU A 159 12.52 17.33 -3.93
CA LEU A 159 12.95 18.69 -3.61
C LEU A 159 14.41 18.95 -4.03
N PHE A 160 15.29 17.96 -3.89
CA PHE A 160 16.70 18.05 -4.28
C PHE A 160 16.92 17.80 -5.77
N GLY A 161 16.01 17.08 -6.43
CA GLY A 161 16.16 16.65 -7.81
C GLY A 161 17.26 15.59 -8.00
N THR A 162 17.59 14.85 -6.94
CA THR A 162 18.64 13.81 -6.93
C THR A 162 18.38 12.81 -5.81
N ASP A 163 18.74 11.54 -6.06
CA ASP A 163 18.77 10.45 -5.07
C ASP A 163 20.11 10.39 -4.32
N ASN A 164 21.11 11.17 -4.75
CA ASN A 164 22.42 11.26 -4.12
C ASN A 164 22.41 12.16 -2.88
N PHE A 165 21.69 11.71 -1.85
CA PHE A 165 21.69 12.31 -0.53
C PHE A 165 21.68 11.25 0.57
N ARG A 166 22.14 11.63 1.77
CA ARG A 166 22.05 10.79 2.97
C ARG A 166 22.09 11.66 4.21
N LEU A 167 21.66 11.11 5.34
CA LEU A 167 21.97 11.70 6.64
C LEU A 167 23.49 11.79 6.83
N ALA A 168 23.93 12.89 7.45
CA ALA A 168 25.31 13.07 7.88
C ALA A 168 25.67 12.07 8.98
N THR A 169 26.92 11.61 9.00
CA THR A 169 27.43 10.76 10.09
C THR A 169 27.70 11.60 11.34
N ASP A 170 27.89 10.95 12.49
CA ASP A 170 28.22 11.65 13.73
C ASP A 170 29.55 12.42 13.62
N GLU A 171 30.53 11.90 12.89
CA GLU A 171 31.78 12.59 12.59
C GLU A 171 31.57 13.85 11.75
N GLU A 172 30.75 13.77 10.70
CA GLU A 172 30.43 14.92 9.85
C GLU A 172 29.66 15.99 10.62
N ILE A 173 28.70 15.59 11.46
CA ILE A 173 27.98 16.53 12.36
C ILE A 173 28.98 17.25 13.27
N LYS A 174 29.93 16.52 13.85
CA LYS A 174 30.96 17.11 14.71
C LYS A 174 31.90 18.03 13.96
N GLU A 175 32.33 17.68 12.75
CA GLU A 175 33.23 18.48 11.92
C GLU A 175 32.55 19.75 11.39
N ILE A 176 31.32 19.64 10.92
CA ILE A 176 30.59 20.72 10.25
C ILE A 176 29.94 21.66 11.28
N LEU A 177 29.34 21.11 12.34
CA LEU A 177 28.51 21.84 13.29
C LEU A 177 29.14 21.99 14.68
N GLY A 178 30.23 21.28 14.97
CA GLY A 178 30.92 21.37 16.27
C GLY A 178 30.14 20.76 17.44
N THR A 179 29.07 20.00 17.16
CA THR A 179 28.20 19.39 18.16
C THR A 179 27.96 17.91 17.84
N GLU A 180 27.08 17.26 18.58
CA GLU A 180 26.74 15.84 18.37
C GLU A 180 25.26 15.67 18.01
N ARG A 181 24.94 14.51 17.44
CA ARG A 181 23.57 14.15 17.06
C ARG A 181 22.63 14.28 18.28
N GLY A 182 21.47 14.88 18.06
CA GLY A 182 20.50 15.19 19.12
C GLY A 182 20.67 16.58 19.74
N PHE A 183 21.83 17.23 19.55
CA PHE A 183 22.06 18.61 20.01
C PHE A 183 22.27 19.62 18.88
N VAL A 184 21.95 19.22 17.64
CA VAL A 184 21.95 20.11 16.47
C VAL A 184 20.71 21.00 16.47
N GLY A 185 20.91 22.32 16.47
CA GLY A 185 19.85 23.32 16.48
C GLY A 185 20.08 24.45 15.48
N PRO A 186 19.06 25.28 15.20
CA PRO A 186 19.12 26.31 14.19
C PRO A 186 19.75 27.64 14.67
N ILE A 187 20.04 27.77 15.98
CA ILE A 187 20.61 28.99 16.57
C ILE A 187 22.14 28.90 16.58
N ASN A 188 22.83 29.97 16.17
CA ASN A 188 24.30 30.06 16.13
C ASN A 188 24.97 28.97 15.27
N LEU A 189 24.38 28.64 14.13
CA LEU A 189 24.98 27.72 13.16
C LEU A 189 26.31 28.29 12.63
N PRO A 190 27.35 27.45 12.40
CA PRO A 190 28.61 27.93 11.87
C PRO A 190 28.46 28.56 10.47
N GLU A 191 28.99 29.78 10.31
CA GLU A 191 28.85 30.56 9.08
C GLU A 191 29.50 29.84 7.89
N GLY A 192 28.78 29.80 6.76
CA GLY A 192 29.26 29.19 5.51
C GLY A 192 29.39 27.66 5.52
N LYS A 193 29.06 26.99 6.63
CA LYS A 193 29.15 25.52 6.75
C LYS A 193 27.88 24.79 6.34
N ILE A 194 26.73 25.46 6.30
CA ILE A 194 25.48 24.90 5.80
C ILE A 194 25.11 25.62 4.52
N LYS A 195 24.88 24.85 3.45
CA LYS A 195 24.53 25.37 2.13
C LYS A 195 23.11 25.92 2.10
N ARG A 196 22.18 25.20 2.74
CA ARG A 196 20.74 25.47 2.70
C ARG A 196 20.07 24.99 3.98
N ILE A 197 19.09 25.75 4.46
CA ILE A 197 18.22 25.37 5.58
C ILE A 197 16.80 25.23 5.06
N ILE A 198 16.26 24.02 5.15
CA ILE A 198 14.91 23.65 4.72
C ILE A 198 14.03 23.55 5.95
N TRP A 199 12.84 24.14 5.87
CA TRP A 199 11.84 24.06 6.91
C TRP A 199 10.66 23.23 6.43
N ASP A 200 10.23 22.27 7.22
CA ASP A 200 8.97 21.59 6.96
C ASP A 200 7.78 22.53 7.22
N ASN A 201 6.73 22.39 6.41
CA ASN A 201 5.48 23.13 6.55
C ASN A 201 4.88 23.06 7.96
N SER A 202 5.09 21.96 8.71
CA SER A 202 4.59 21.79 10.07
C SER A 202 5.16 22.79 11.10
N LEU A 203 6.28 23.45 10.79
CA LEU A 203 6.89 24.48 11.62
C LEU A 203 6.35 25.90 11.31
N TYR A 204 5.52 26.05 10.27
CA TYR A 204 5.01 27.36 9.87
C TYR A 204 4.13 27.96 10.97
N GLY A 205 4.49 29.16 11.43
CA GLY A 205 3.74 29.91 12.44
C GLY A 205 3.77 29.30 13.85
N VAL A 206 4.63 28.32 14.12
CA VAL A 206 4.82 27.76 15.47
C VAL A 206 5.62 28.74 16.31
N LYS A 207 5.23 28.92 17.57
CA LYS A 207 5.90 29.80 18.54
C LYS A 207 6.45 29.03 19.74
N ASN A 208 7.42 29.65 20.40
CA ASN A 208 8.04 29.16 21.63
C ASN A 208 8.58 27.72 21.53
N LEU A 209 9.33 27.45 20.47
CA LEU A 209 9.92 26.14 20.21
C LEU A 209 10.98 25.78 21.24
N VAL A 210 11.13 24.48 21.47
CA VAL A 210 12.32 23.87 22.05
C VAL A 210 13.25 23.50 20.90
N VAL A 211 14.45 24.07 20.92
CA VAL A 211 15.49 23.80 19.91
C VAL A 211 16.78 23.41 20.63
N ALA A 212 17.61 22.58 20.01
CA ALA A 212 18.92 22.29 20.58
C ALA A 212 19.82 23.54 20.56
N ALA A 213 20.76 23.62 21.51
CA ALA A 213 21.62 24.79 21.67
C ALA A 213 22.94 24.73 20.87
N ASN A 214 23.13 23.71 20.02
CA ASN A 214 24.44 23.36 19.44
C ASN A 214 25.52 23.07 20.49
N GLU A 215 25.10 22.72 21.71
CA GLU A 215 25.96 22.36 22.84
C GLU A 215 25.43 21.08 23.48
N PRO A 216 26.27 20.05 23.70
CA PRO A 216 25.84 18.81 24.33
C PRO A 216 25.11 19.06 25.65
N HIS A 217 23.99 18.37 25.84
CA HIS A 217 23.13 18.46 27.03
C HIS A 217 22.42 19.80 27.24
N TYR A 218 22.34 20.68 26.23
CA TYR A 218 21.60 21.93 26.36
C TYR A 218 20.59 22.15 25.23
N HIS A 219 19.44 22.69 25.61
CA HIS A 219 18.39 23.15 24.71
C HIS A 219 18.01 24.59 25.05
N PHE A 220 17.52 25.32 24.06
CA PHE A 220 16.78 26.54 24.29
C PHE A 220 15.28 26.23 24.32
N VAL A 221 14.57 26.83 25.27
CA VAL A 221 13.12 26.85 25.32
C VAL A 221 12.61 28.25 24.99
N ASN A 222 11.39 28.31 24.44
CA ASN A 222 10.77 29.53 23.95
C ASN A 222 11.52 30.21 22.79
N ALA A 223 12.16 29.42 21.94
CA ALA A 223 12.80 29.93 20.72
C ALA A 223 11.74 30.31 19.68
N ASN A 224 11.86 31.50 19.11
CA ASN A 224 10.93 32.03 18.12
C ASN A 224 11.66 32.35 16.80
N PRO A 225 11.26 31.71 15.68
CA PRO A 225 11.76 32.08 14.36
C PRO A 225 11.48 33.55 14.05
N GLY A 226 12.40 34.24 13.39
CA GLY A 226 12.37 35.68 13.13
C GLY A 226 12.89 36.56 14.28
N ARG A 227 12.88 36.07 15.53
CA ARG A 227 13.47 36.75 16.70
C ARG A 227 14.82 36.19 17.09
N ASP A 228 14.90 34.87 17.27
CA ASP A 228 16.09 34.19 17.80
C ASP A 228 16.95 33.52 16.70
N PHE A 229 16.35 33.24 15.54
CA PHE A 229 17.00 32.69 14.35
C PHE A 229 16.14 32.96 13.10
N GLU A 230 16.76 32.99 11.93
CA GLU A 230 16.09 33.37 10.68
C GLU A 230 15.16 32.28 10.15
N TYR A 231 14.12 32.70 9.42
CA TYR A 231 13.31 31.79 8.61
C TYR A 231 14.12 31.29 7.41
N GLY A 232 13.94 30.01 7.06
CA GLY A 232 14.36 29.47 5.78
C GLY A 232 13.18 29.30 4.82
N GLU A 233 13.40 28.51 3.77
CA GLU A 233 12.36 28.16 2.82
C GLU A 233 11.50 27.00 3.36
N PHE A 234 10.18 27.15 3.28
CA PHE A 234 9.24 26.13 3.72
C PHE A 234 8.85 25.17 2.59
N PHE A 235 8.95 23.88 2.86
CA PHE A 235 8.61 22.78 1.96
C PHE A 235 7.77 21.73 2.69
N ASP A 236 7.03 20.92 1.94
CA ASP A 236 6.43 19.71 2.48
C ASP A 236 7.47 18.59 2.41
N VAL A 237 8.05 18.22 3.55
CA VAL A 237 9.05 17.16 3.64
C VAL A 237 8.70 16.14 4.71
N ALA A 238 7.49 16.23 5.29
CA ALA A 238 7.03 15.34 6.34
C ALA A 238 6.26 14.13 5.80
N GLU A 239 6.41 12.98 6.44
CA GLU A 239 5.51 11.85 6.27
C GLU A 239 4.10 12.21 6.75
N VAL A 240 3.08 11.81 5.98
CA VAL A 240 1.69 11.85 6.41
C VAL A 240 1.44 10.84 7.53
N LYS A 241 0.62 11.23 8.51
CA LYS A 241 0.21 10.40 9.65
C LYS A 241 -1.31 10.25 9.71
N GLU A 242 -1.75 9.21 10.41
CA GLU A 242 -3.17 9.03 10.69
C GLU A 242 -3.74 10.24 11.45
N GLY A 243 -4.89 10.71 11.01
CA GLY A 243 -5.52 11.93 11.52
C GLY A 243 -5.15 13.22 10.78
N ASP A 244 -4.15 13.21 9.90
CA ASP A 244 -3.83 14.38 9.07
C ASP A 244 -5.01 14.79 8.17
N PRO A 245 -5.16 16.08 7.86
CA PRO A 245 -6.27 16.56 7.06
C PRO A 245 -6.17 16.08 5.62
N CYS A 246 -7.26 15.50 5.11
CA CYS A 246 -7.40 15.15 3.70
C CYS A 246 -7.20 16.40 2.82
N PRO A 247 -6.38 16.33 1.77
CA PRO A 247 -6.06 17.49 0.95
C PRO A 247 -7.25 18.02 0.14
N GLU A 248 -8.27 17.19 -0.07
CA GLU A 248 -9.50 17.53 -0.79
C GLU A 248 -10.58 18.11 0.11
N CYS A 249 -10.87 17.48 1.25
CA CYS A 249 -12.05 17.82 2.06
C CYS A 249 -11.75 18.19 3.53
N GLY A 250 -10.49 18.11 3.96
CA GLY A 250 -10.05 18.45 5.32
C GLY A 250 -10.43 17.47 6.43
N ALA A 251 -11.18 16.40 6.14
CA ALA A 251 -11.48 15.34 7.10
C ALA A 251 -10.23 14.50 7.42
N PRO A 252 -10.13 13.87 8.60
CA PRO A 252 -8.95 13.09 8.98
C PRO A 252 -8.73 11.89 8.03
N LEU A 253 -7.47 11.69 7.64
CA LEU A 253 -7.01 10.55 6.86
C LEU A 253 -6.81 9.32 7.75
N LYS A 254 -7.10 8.14 7.20
CA LYS A 254 -6.66 6.85 7.71
C LYS A 254 -5.40 6.42 6.96
N ILE A 255 -4.47 5.79 7.68
CA ILE A 255 -3.31 5.14 7.07
C ILE A 255 -3.51 3.64 7.13
N SER A 256 -3.30 2.95 6.02
CA SER A 256 -3.41 1.50 5.92
C SER A 256 -2.22 0.94 5.16
N LYS A 257 -1.92 -0.35 5.38
CA LYS A 257 -0.93 -1.06 4.58
C LYS A 257 -1.62 -1.89 3.50
N GLY A 258 -0.92 -2.09 2.40
CA GLY A 258 -1.40 -2.99 1.37
C GLY A 258 -0.35 -3.44 0.36
N LEU A 259 -0.73 -4.45 -0.40
CA LEU A 259 0.04 -5.01 -1.49
C LEU A 259 -0.40 -4.32 -2.78
N GLU A 260 0.53 -3.64 -3.45
CA GLU A 260 0.32 -3.19 -4.82
C GLU A 260 0.12 -4.41 -5.73
N VAL A 261 -1.08 -4.55 -6.29
CA VAL A 261 -1.46 -5.65 -7.19
C VAL A 261 -1.55 -5.23 -8.65
N GLY A 262 -1.66 -3.92 -8.91
CA GLY A 262 -1.56 -3.36 -10.24
C GLY A 262 -1.17 -1.89 -10.21
N HIS A 263 -0.71 -1.38 -11.35
CA HIS A 263 -0.24 -0.01 -11.51
C HIS A 263 -0.49 0.45 -12.94
N ILE A 264 -1.06 1.64 -13.08
CA ILE A 264 -1.29 2.27 -14.38
C ILE A 264 -0.54 3.61 -14.46
N PHE A 265 0.10 3.86 -15.60
CA PHE A 265 0.90 5.05 -15.85
C PHE A 265 0.49 5.72 -17.16
N LEU A 266 0.39 7.05 -17.13
CA LEU A 266 0.40 7.91 -18.31
C LEU A 266 1.83 8.38 -18.55
N LEU A 267 2.59 7.65 -19.37
CA LEU A 267 4.03 7.86 -19.60
C LEU A 267 4.32 9.13 -20.42
N GLY A 268 3.36 9.57 -21.22
CA GLY A 268 3.59 10.67 -22.15
C GLY A 268 4.62 10.28 -23.21
N THR A 269 5.61 11.15 -23.44
CA THR A 269 6.64 10.95 -24.47
C THR A 269 7.98 10.48 -23.92
N ARG A 270 8.03 10.08 -22.64
CA ARG A 270 9.27 9.73 -21.92
C ARG A 270 10.11 8.66 -22.62
N TYR A 271 9.47 7.71 -23.31
CA TYR A 271 10.14 6.66 -24.07
C TYR A 271 10.19 6.93 -25.57
N SER A 272 9.13 7.47 -26.15
CA SER A 272 9.02 7.69 -27.59
C SER A 272 10.03 8.71 -28.11
N GLU A 273 10.30 9.78 -27.36
CA GLU A 273 11.30 10.79 -27.74
C GLU A 273 12.73 10.20 -27.77
N PRO A 274 13.26 9.59 -26.69
CA PRO A 274 14.62 9.01 -26.71
C PRO A 274 14.77 7.86 -27.70
N MET A 275 13.73 7.05 -27.91
CA MET A 275 13.76 5.89 -28.80
C MET A 275 13.43 6.21 -30.25
N GLN A 276 13.13 7.47 -30.58
CA GLN A 276 12.75 7.90 -31.92
C GLN A 276 11.49 7.19 -32.47
N ALA A 277 10.50 6.96 -31.60
CA ALA A 277 9.20 6.41 -31.97
C ALA A 277 8.19 7.52 -32.30
N TYR A 278 8.17 7.93 -33.57
CA TYR A 278 7.34 9.03 -34.09
C TYR A 278 6.31 8.54 -35.11
N PHE A 279 5.27 9.33 -35.33
CA PHE A 279 4.29 9.13 -36.40
C PHE A 279 4.00 10.46 -37.11
N VAL A 280 3.46 10.39 -38.33
CA VAL A 280 2.98 11.55 -39.07
C VAL A 280 1.51 11.77 -38.74
N ASP A 281 1.18 12.93 -38.20
CA ASP A 281 -0.19 13.28 -37.86
C ASP A 281 -1.03 13.69 -39.08
N ARG A 282 -2.29 14.04 -38.84
CA ARG A 282 -3.24 14.45 -39.89
C ARG A 282 -2.83 15.74 -40.61
N ASP A 283 -1.99 16.56 -40.00
CA ASP A 283 -1.47 17.80 -40.57
C ASP A 283 -0.13 17.59 -41.29
N GLY A 284 0.34 16.35 -41.40
CA GLY A 284 1.62 16.00 -42.01
C GLY A 284 2.83 16.31 -41.12
N LYS A 285 2.61 16.57 -39.83
CA LYS A 285 3.69 16.86 -38.87
C LYS A 285 4.12 15.59 -38.15
N GLU A 286 5.42 15.43 -38.04
CA GLU A 286 6.01 14.37 -37.24
C GLU A 286 5.84 14.69 -35.74
N LYS A 287 5.25 13.75 -35.00
CA LYS A 287 5.00 13.86 -33.56
C LYS A 287 5.43 12.58 -32.83
N PRO A 288 5.98 12.69 -31.61
CA PRO A 288 6.27 11.51 -30.80
C PRO A 288 4.96 10.84 -30.38
N ILE A 289 4.98 9.52 -30.29
CA ILE A 289 3.81 8.75 -29.82
C ILE A 289 3.60 9.02 -28.32
N VAL A 290 2.37 9.28 -27.91
CA VAL A 290 2.02 9.41 -26.48
C VAL A 290 1.71 8.02 -25.94
N MET A 291 2.35 7.63 -24.83
CA MET A 291 2.29 6.27 -24.32
C MET A 291 1.62 6.18 -22.95
N GLY A 292 0.93 5.07 -22.72
CA GLY A 292 0.52 4.59 -21.40
C GLY A 292 1.06 3.18 -21.16
N CYS A 293 1.27 2.79 -19.90
CA CYS A 293 1.55 1.39 -19.53
C CYS A 293 0.76 0.94 -18.31
N TYR A 294 0.44 -0.34 -18.28
CA TYR A 294 -0.55 -0.90 -17.37
C TYR A 294 -0.11 -2.29 -16.93
N GLY A 295 0.27 -2.44 -15.66
CA GLY A 295 0.76 -3.69 -15.07
C GLY A 295 -0.17 -4.30 -14.04
N ILE A 296 -0.35 -5.63 -14.07
CA ILE A 296 -0.92 -6.44 -12.97
C ILE A 296 0.09 -7.51 -12.59
N GLY A 297 0.42 -7.61 -11.31
CA GLY A 297 1.24 -8.70 -10.77
C GLY A 297 0.41 -9.99 -10.64
N VAL A 298 0.29 -10.77 -11.72
CA VAL A 298 -0.56 -11.98 -11.78
C VAL A 298 -0.21 -12.98 -10.69
N SER A 299 1.07 -13.30 -10.50
CA SER A 299 1.47 -14.20 -9.41
C SER A 299 1.31 -13.60 -8.02
N ARG A 300 1.38 -12.26 -7.91
CA ARG A 300 1.16 -11.55 -6.64
C ARG A 300 -0.31 -11.55 -6.25
N LEU A 301 -1.23 -11.50 -7.21
CA LEU A 301 -2.68 -11.58 -6.96
C LEU A 301 -3.07 -12.83 -6.18
N MET A 302 -2.45 -13.97 -6.48
CA MET A 302 -2.70 -15.21 -5.75
C MET A 302 -2.41 -15.05 -4.25
N SER A 303 -1.28 -14.42 -3.90
CA SER A 303 -0.98 -14.09 -2.51
C SER A 303 -1.95 -13.06 -1.93
N ALA A 304 -2.30 -12.01 -2.68
CA ALA A 304 -3.24 -11.00 -2.19
C ALA A 304 -4.63 -11.56 -1.88
N ILE A 305 -5.14 -12.48 -2.71
CA ILE A 305 -6.41 -13.17 -2.48
C ILE A 305 -6.34 -14.01 -1.21
N VAL A 306 -5.30 -14.84 -1.06
CA VAL A 306 -5.11 -15.69 0.13
C VAL A 306 -5.00 -14.84 1.40
N GLU A 307 -4.23 -13.75 1.37
CA GLU A 307 -4.10 -12.83 2.51
C GLU A 307 -5.44 -12.26 2.98
N GLN A 308 -6.37 -12.00 2.04
CA GLN A 308 -7.69 -11.46 2.37
C GLN A 308 -8.75 -12.55 2.64
N SER A 309 -8.52 -13.77 2.19
CA SER A 309 -9.50 -14.87 2.21
C SER A 309 -8.84 -16.19 2.63
N HIS A 310 -8.57 -16.31 3.92
CA HIS A 310 -8.13 -17.53 4.58
C HIS A 310 -8.66 -17.59 6.01
N ASP A 311 -8.55 -18.76 6.62
CA ASP A 311 -8.76 -18.98 8.05
C ASP A 311 -7.63 -19.84 8.64
N GLU A 312 -7.77 -20.26 9.89
CA GLU A 312 -6.82 -21.15 10.57
C GLU A 312 -6.68 -22.55 9.97
N HIS A 313 -7.56 -22.93 9.04
CA HIS A 313 -7.60 -24.25 8.41
C HIS A 313 -7.08 -24.23 6.97
N GLY A 314 -7.17 -23.08 6.27
CA GLY A 314 -6.63 -22.97 4.92
C GLY A 314 -7.18 -21.80 4.11
N ILE A 315 -7.04 -21.94 2.80
CA ILE A 315 -7.45 -20.91 1.84
C ILE A 315 -8.99 -20.92 1.71
N ILE A 316 -9.57 -19.75 1.44
CA ILE A 316 -10.98 -19.61 1.06
C ILE A 316 -11.01 -18.92 -0.30
N TRP A 317 -11.02 -19.69 -1.39
CA TRP A 317 -10.98 -19.11 -2.72
C TRP A 317 -12.28 -18.41 -3.11
N PRO A 318 -12.21 -17.21 -3.73
CA PRO A 318 -13.24 -16.71 -4.62
C PRO A 318 -13.55 -17.75 -5.71
N VAL A 319 -14.82 -18.06 -5.97
CA VAL A 319 -15.20 -19.11 -6.94
C VAL A 319 -14.52 -18.96 -8.31
N GLY A 320 -14.46 -17.73 -8.84
CA GLY A 320 -13.90 -17.47 -10.18
C GLY A 320 -12.38 -17.66 -10.30
N VAL A 321 -11.65 -17.90 -9.20
CA VAL A 321 -10.20 -18.13 -9.21
C VAL A 321 -9.79 -19.36 -8.39
N ALA A 322 -10.75 -20.14 -7.90
CA ALA A 322 -10.47 -21.40 -7.24
C ALA A 322 -9.86 -22.41 -8.23
N PRO A 323 -8.97 -23.32 -7.78
CA PRO A 323 -8.39 -24.33 -8.65
C PRO A 323 -9.43 -25.31 -9.22
N PHE A 324 -10.53 -25.52 -8.48
CA PHE A 324 -11.73 -26.23 -8.89
C PHE A 324 -12.92 -25.52 -8.22
N GLU A 325 -14.12 -25.63 -8.80
CA GLU A 325 -15.34 -25.11 -8.20
C GLU A 325 -15.92 -26.07 -7.15
N LEU A 326 -15.78 -27.37 -7.40
CA LEU A 326 -16.41 -28.44 -6.63
C LEU A 326 -15.45 -29.60 -6.32
N GLU A 327 -15.40 -30.03 -5.07
CA GLU A 327 -14.71 -31.23 -4.65
C GLU A 327 -15.71 -32.33 -4.26
N ILE A 328 -15.51 -33.54 -4.77
CA ILE A 328 -16.30 -34.72 -4.39
C ILE A 328 -15.44 -35.60 -3.49
N LEU A 329 -15.89 -35.80 -2.25
CA LEU A 329 -15.12 -36.41 -1.18
C LEU A 329 -15.75 -37.73 -0.70
N PRO A 330 -15.44 -38.89 -1.32
CA PRO A 330 -15.79 -40.19 -0.77
C PRO A 330 -14.99 -40.50 0.51
N LEU A 331 -15.68 -40.73 1.62
CA LEU A 331 -15.06 -40.96 2.92
C LEU A 331 -14.45 -42.36 3.07
N ASN A 332 -14.97 -43.34 2.34
CA ASN A 332 -14.40 -44.68 2.24
C ASN A 332 -14.46 -45.19 0.80
N VAL A 333 -13.32 -45.20 0.12
CA VAL A 333 -13.21 -45.66 -1.29
C VAL A 333 -13.27 -47.18 -1.46
N THR A 334 -13.16 -47.93 -0.35
CA THR A 334 -13.34 -49.39 -0.34
C THR A 334 -14.82 -49.80 -0.22
N ASP A 335 -15.71 -48.86 0.13
CA ASP A 335 -17.15 -49.10 0.11
C ASP A 335 -17.68 -48.81 -1.30
N GLU A 336 -18.11 -49.86 -2.01
CA GLU A 336 -18.54 -49.77 -3.41
C GLU A 336 -19.66 -48.74 -3.61
N THR A 337 -20.59 -48.62 -2.66
CA THR A 337 -21.67 -47.62 -2.75
C THR A 337 -21.12 -46.20 -2.74
N GLN A 338 -20.23 -45.87 -1.80
CA GLN A 338 -19.63 -44.53 -1.76
C GLN A 338 -18.79 -44.23 -3.00
N LYS A 339 -18.02 -45.22 -3.47
CA LYS A 339 -17.21 -45.08 -4.68
C LYS A 339 -18.08 -44.83 -5.92
N GLU A 340 -19.09 -45.65 -6.16
CA GLU A 340 -19.99 -45.53 -7.31
C GLU A 340 -20.76 -44.19 -7.29
N VAL A 341 -21.24 -43.76 -6.13
CA VAL A 341 -21.94 -42.47 -5.97
C VAL A 341 -21.01 -41.30 -6.25
N ALA A 342 -19.79 -41.32 -5.71
CA ALA A 342 -18.80 -40.27 -5.96
C ALA A 342 -18.42 -40.19 -7.45
N GLU A 343 -18.16 -41.34 -8.09
CA GLU A 343 -17.88 -41.40 -9.53
C GLU A 343 -19.06 -40.93 -10.39
N LYS A 344 -20.30 -41.27 -10.01
CA LYS A 344 -21.52 -40.81 -10.70
C LYS A 344 -21.62 -39.30 -10.63
N LEU A 345 -21.52 -38.73 -9.42
CA LEU A 345 -21.58 -37.28 -9.20
C LEU A 345 -20.48 -36.56 -9.97
N TYR A 346 -19.26 -37.10 -9.98
CA TYR A 346 -18.12 -36.52 -10.69
C TYR A 346 -18.36 -36.50 -12.20
N LYS A 347 -18.74 -37.64 -12.79
CA LYS A 347 -19.04 -37.73 -14.23
C LYS A 347 -20.20 -36.81 -14.61
N GLU A 348 -21.20 -36.66 -13.75
CA GLU A 348 -22.34 -35.77 -14.00
C GLU A 348 -21.94 -34.30 -13.87
N ALA A 349 -21.10 -33.94 -12.89
CA ALA A 349 -20.57 -32.59 -12.75
C ALA A 349 -19.81 -32.14 -14.01
N LEU A 350 -18.92 -33.01 -14.51
CA LEU A 350 -18.18 -32.75 -15.75
C LEU A 350 -19.10 -32.58 -16.97
N LYS A 351 -20.16 -33.38 -17.10
CA LYS A 351 -21.14 -33.24 -18.19
C LYS A 351 -21.88 -31.91 -18.13
N ARG A 352 -22.09 -31.35 -16.94
CA ARG A 352 -22.69 -30.03 -16.73
C ARG A 352 -21.69 -28.88 -16.94
N GLY A 353 -20.42 -29.18 -17.22
CA GLY A 353 -19.36 -28.18 -17.37
C GLY A 353 -18.87 -27.59 -16.05
N ILE A 354 -19.14 -28.27 -14.93
CA ILE A 354 -18.63 -27.89 -13.61
C ILE A 354 -17.17 -28.33 -13.53
N ASP A 355 -16.28 -27.42 -13.14
CA ASP A 355 -14.88 -27.74 -12.89
C ASP A 355 -14.76 -28.44 -11.53
N ALA A 356 -14.73 -29.77 -11.55
CA ALA A 356 -14.79 -30.61 -10.36
C ALA A 356 -13.54 -31.46 -10.20
N ILE A 357 -13.19 -31.79 -8.96
CA ILE A 357 -12.20 -32.79 -8.60
C ILE A 357 -12.83 -33.84 -7.69
N ILE A 358 -12.32 -35.08 -7.75
CA ILE A 358 -12.66 -36.16 -6.82
C ILE A 358 -11.43 -36.54 -6.00
N ASP A 359 -11.57 -36.63 -4.68
CA ASP A 359 -10.54 -37.20 -3.81
C ASP A 359 -10.78 -38.70 -3.64
N ASP A 360 -10.32 -39.49 -4.60
CA ASP A 360 -10.44 -40.94 -4.66
C ASP A 360 -9.27 -41.69 -3.98
N ARG A 361 -8.43 -40.98 -3.22
CA ARG A 361 -7.30 -41.58 -2.51
C ARG A 361 -7.77 -42.58 -1.45
N ASP A 362 -7.00 -43.66 -1.26
CA ASP A 362 -7.21 -44.61 -0.15
C ASP A 362 -6.61 -44.06 1.16
N GLU A 363 -7.20 -42.97 1.64
CA GLU A 363 -6.77 -42.24 2.83
C GLU A 363 -7.91 -42.08 3.84
N ARG A 364 -7.55 -41.89 5.11
CA ARG A 364 -8.53 -41.72 6.18
C ARG A 364 -9.32 -40.42 5.98
N ALA A 365 -10.63 -40.47 6.22
CA ALA A 365 -11.54 -39.32 6.12
C ALA A 365 -10.99 -38.04 6.79
N GLY A 366 -10.44 -38.14 8.00
CA GLY A 366 -9.88 -36.99 8.70
C GLY A 366 -8.64 -36.36 8.02
N PHE A 367 -7.89 -37.12 7.24
CA PHE A 367 -6.79 -36.60 6.43
C PHE A 367 -7.34 -35.89 5.19
N LYS A 368 -8.29 -36.53 4.50
CA LYS A 368 -8.99 -35.94 3.35
C LYS A 368 -9.61 -34.58 3.69
N PHE A 369 -10.36 -34.49 4.79
CA PHE A 369 -10.95 -33.21 5.23
C PHE A 369 -9.91 -32.12 5.48
N LYS A 370 -8.75 -32.46 6.08
CA LYS A 370 -7.69 -31.48 6.32
C LYS A 370 -7.06 -30.97 5.03
N ASP A 371 -6.75 -31.87 4.09
CA ASP A 371 -6.23 -31.46 2.78
C ASP A 371 -7.25 -30.58 2.04
N ALA A 372 -8.50 -31.01 2.08
CA ALA A 372 -9.60 -30.33 1.43
C ALA A 372 -9.82 -28.92 1.99
N ASP A 373 -9.75 -28.74 3.31
CA ASP A 373 -9.86 -27.45 3.98
C ASP A 373 -8.64 -26.55 3.72
N LEU A 374 -7.45 -27.16 3.61
CA LEU A 374 -6.19 -26.48 3.28
C LEU A 374 -6.19 -25.95 1.84
N VAL A 375 -6.57 -26.78 0.87
CA VAL A 375 -6.65 -26.43 -0.56
C VAL A 375 -7.73 -25.37 -0.80
N GLY A 376 -8.85 -25.45 -0.08
CA GLY A 376 -9.83 -24.37 -0.02
C GLY A 376 -10.84 -24.34 -1.17
N ILE A 377 -11.15 -25.48 -1.78
CA ILE A 377 -12.15 -25.58 -2.85
C ILE A 377 -13.50 -25.06 -2.32
N PRO A 378 -14.18 -24.13 -3.01
CA PRO A 378 -15.32 -23.39 -2.45
C PRO A 378 -16.48 -24.27 -2.00
N TYR A 379 -16.77 -25.34 -2.76
CA TYR A 379 -17.86 -26.26 -2.49
C TYR A 379 -17.39 -27.70 -2.44
N ARG A 380 -17.99 -28.49 -1.56
CA ARG A 380 -17.66 -29.91 -1.40
C ARG A 380 -18.91 -30.76 -1.30
N ILE A 381 -18.96 -31.90 -1.99
CA ILE A 381 -19.96 -32.94 -1.78
C ILE A 381 -19.31 -34.12 -1.06
N VAL A 382 -19.70 -34.35 0.18
CA VAL A 382 -19.20 -35.45 1.00
C VAL A 382 -20.07 -36.68 0.79
N VAL A 383 -19.44 -37.74 0.30
CA VAL A 383 -20.07 -39.04 0.08
C VAL A 383 -19.69 -39.96 1.24
N GLY A 384 -20.54 -39.97 2.27
CA GLY A 384 -20.34 -40.74 3.50
C GLY A 384 -21.28 -41.94 3.62
N ARG A 385 -21.49 -42.41 4.87
CA ARG A 385 -22.32 -43.59 5.15
C ARG A 385 -23.78 -43.45 4.70
N LYS A 386 -24.33 -42.23 4.72
CA LYS A 386 -25.71 -41.92 4.29
C LYS A 386 -25.95 -42.13 2.79
N ALA A 387 -24.90 -42.35 1.99
CA ALA A 387 -25.03 -42.66 0.57
C ALA A 387 -25.89 -43.92 0.32
N LYS A 388 -25.88 -44.88 1.24
CA LYS A 388 -26.73 -46.08 1.20
C LYS A 388 -28.22 -45.77 1.35
N ASP A 389 -28.53 -44.65 2.00
CA ASP A 389 -29.89 -44.13 2.18
C ASP A 389 -30.25 -43.10 1.09
N GLY A 390 -29.40 -42.93 0.07
CA GLY A 390 -29.63 -42.01 -1.03
C GLY A 390 -29.27 -40.54 -0.74
N VAL A 391 -28.49 -40.27 0.31
CA VAL A 391 -28.20 -38.89 0.79
C VAL A 391 -26.70 -38.61 0.83
N VAL A 392 -26.32 -37.38 0.44
CA VAL A 392 -24.96 -36.82 0.54
C VAL A 392 -25.00 -35.45 1.23
N GLU A 393 -23.85 -34.95 1.68
CA GLU A 393 -23.76 -33.65 2.34
C GLU A 393 -23.04 -32.64 1.43
N VAL A 394 -23.69 -31.54 1.08
CA VAL A 394 -23.08 -30.40 0.38
C VAL A 394 -22.56 -29.41 1.43
N GLN A 395 -21.30 -29.01 1.32
CA GLN A 395 -20.64 -28.08 2.24
C GLN A 395 -20.15 -26.83 1.51
N VAL A 396 -20.20 -25.68 2.19
CA VAL A 396 -19.65 -24.40 1.72
C VAL A 396 -18.39 -24.07 2.52
N ARG A 397 -17.21 -24.01 1.87
CA ARG A 397 -15.91 -23.79 2.54
C ARG A 397 -15.84 -22.47 3.28
N LYS A 398 -16.45 -21.42 2.73
CA LYS A 398 -16.42 -20.05 3.26
C LYS A 398 -17.21 -19.89 4.57
N THR A 399 -18.39 -20.53 4.67
CA THR A 399 -19.32 -20.34 5.80
C THR A 399 -19.33 -21.52 6.76
N GLY A 400 -18.85 -22.69 6.31
CA GLY A 400 -18.94 -23.95 7.06
C GLY A 400 -20.35 -24.56 7.05
N GLU A 401 -21.30 -23.98 6.30
CA GLU A 401 -22.66 -24.49 6.19
C GLU A 401 -22.69 -25.86 5.52
N LYS A 402 -23.62 -26.70 5.96
CA LYS A 402 -23.76 -28.10 5.54
C LYS A 402 -25.23 -28.42 5.25
N PHE A 403 -25.46 -29.11 4.14
CA PHE A 403 -26.79 -29.45 3.67
C PHE A 403 -26.84 -30.94 3.30
N ASP A 404 -27.57 -31.73 4.09
CA ASP A 404 -27.94 -33.09 3.69
C ASP A 404 -28.97 -33.00 2.56
N VAL A 405 -28.68 -33.60 1.40
CA VAL A 405 -29.54 -33.59 0.22
C VAL A 405 -29.58 -34.96 -0.46
N PRO A 406 -30.67 -35.31 -1.16
CA PRO A 406 -30.69 -36.48 -2.03
C PRO A 406 -29.54 -36.45 -3.05
N ILE A 407 -28.96 -37.61 -3.37
CA ILE A 407 -27.84 -37.72 -4.34
C ILE A 407 -28.16 -37.03 -5.66
N ASP A 408 -29.38 -37.21 -6.17
CA ASP A 408 -29.78 -36.68 -7.47
C ASP A 408 -29.99 -35.15 -7.46
N GLU A 409 -30.12 -34.53 -6.29
CA GLU A 409 -30.28 -33.07 -6.10
C GLU A 409 -28.97 -32.36 -5.72
N ALA A 410 -27.88 -33.11 -5.46
CA ALA A 410 -26.65 -32.56 -4.90
C ALA A 410 -25.97 -31.51 -5.80
N LEU A 411 -25.94 -31.76 -7.11
CA LEU A 411 -25.37 -30.82 -8.08
C LEU A 411 -26.27 -29.58 -8.26
N ASP A 412 -27.59 -29.76 -8.24
CA ASP A 412 -28.54 -28.65 -8.31
C ASP A 412 -28.38 -27.74 -7.08
N LYS A 413 -28.16 -28.33 -5.90
CA LYS A 413 -27.90 -27.59 -4.67
C LYS A 413 -26.59 -26.79 -4.74
N PHE A 414 -25.53 -27.40 -5.25
CA PHE A 414 -24.26 -26.70 -5.49
C PHE A 414 -24.45 -25.49 -6.43
N GLU A 415 -25.12 -25.68 -7.56
CA GLU A 415 -25.37 -24.61 -8.54
C GLU A 415 -26.23 -23.47 -7.94
N GLU A 416 -27.23 -23.82 -7.11
CA GLU A 416 -28.03 -22.83 -6.37
C GLU A 416 -27.17 -21.97 -5.45
N LEU A 417 -26.27 -22.59 -4.68
CA LEU A 417 -25.38 -21.89 -3.74
C LEU A 417 -24.38 -21.02 -4.49
N LYS A 418 -23.75 -21.55 -5.54
CA LYS A 418 -22.81 -20.82 -6.41
C LYS A 418 -23.47 -19.58 -7.02
N ARG A 419 -24.69 -19.71 -7.56
CA ARG A 419 -25.42 -18.59 -8.15
C ARG A 419 -25.68 -17.49 -7.12
N LYS A 420 -26.16 -17.86 -5.93
CA LYS A 420 -26.39 -16.88 -4.84
C LYS A 420 -25.11 -16.16 -4.43
N GLU A 421 -23.97 -16.85 -4.40
CA GLU A 421 -22.70 -16.19 -4.09
C GLU A 421 -22.31 -15.16 -5.15
N LEU A 422 -22.49 -15.50 -6.44
CA LEU A 422 -22.14 -14.62 -7.55
C LEU A 422 -23.10 -13.42 -7.70
N GLU A 423 -24.38 -13.57 -7.33
CA GLU A 423 -25.36 -12.47 -7.34
C GLU A 423 -25.15 -11.45 -6.22
N ASN A 424 -24.48 -11.82 -5.13
CA ASN A 424 -24.19 -10.94 -3.99
C ASN A 424 -22.86 -10.16 -4.14
N ARG A 425 -22.19 -10.26 -5.30
CA ARG A 425 -21.00 -9.51 -5.68
C ARG A 425 -21.40 -8.36 -6.59
#